data_AF-D9SUR9-F1
#
_entry.id   AF-D9SUR9-F1
#
_cell.length_a   1.000
_cell.length_b   1.000
_cell.length_c   1.000
_cell.angle_alpha   90.00
_cell.angle_beta   90.00
_cell.angle_gamma   90.00
#
_symmetry.space_group_name_H-M   'P 1'
#
loop_
_entity.id
_entity.type
_entity.pdbx_description
1 polymer ?
#
loop_
_entity_poly.entity_id
_entity_poly.type
_entity_poly.pdbx_seq_one_letter_code
_entity_poly.pdbx_strand_id
1 'polypeptide(L)'
;MSNSSHTKQLMAESLKKQMEKTPINKISIQNIVDGCGLTRQSFYYHFQDVYELLGWIYSNQAAKWLEEESRYENWKEGYLEVFKYIEKNKTFCLNTLHSVGREHLERFLFASASKHLIGIVEEISGDMKVPEEKKKIVVDFYTPAFIALVGKWMEGGMKTKPEEIIEAIGVLVDGTIEKALKEYSINK
;
A
#
# COMPACT_ATOMS: atom_id res chain seq x y z
N MET A 1 12.50 -24.09 11.37
CA MET A 1 11.22 -23.38 11.11
C MET A 1 11.29 -22.46 9.86
N SER A 2 12.18 -22.73 8.88
CA SER A 2 12.39 -21.88 7.69
C SER A 2 11.50 -22.20 6.47
N ASN A 3 10.83 -23.36 6.44
CA ASN A 3 10.11 -23.81 5.23
C ASN A 3 8.76 -23.10 4.98
N SER A 4 8.03 -22.67 6.02
CA SER A 4 6.68 -22.11 5.85
C SER A 4 6.69 -20.75 5.12
N SER A 5 7.64 -19.87 5.44
CA SER A 5 7.77 -18.56 4.78
C SER A 5 8.18 -18.71 3.30
N HIS A 6 9.13 -19.61 3.02
CA HIS A 6 9.58 -19.87 1.66
C HIS A 6 8.46 -20.44 0.77
N THR A 7 7.69 -21.41 1.28
CA THR A 7 6.54 -21.97 0.57
C THR A 7 5.49 -20.91 0.22
N LYS A 8 5.16 -20.01 1.16
CA LYS A 8 4.23 -18.89 0.89
C LYS A 8 4.76 -17.95 -0.19
N GLN A 9 6.07 -17.67 -0.20
CA GLN A 9 6.69 -16.85 -1.25
C GLN A 9 6.61 -17.51 -2.63
N LEU A 10 6.87 -18.81 -2.73
CA LEU A 10 6.72 -19.56 -4.00
C LEU A 10 5.29 -19.50 -4.54
N MET A 11 4.28 -19.65 -3.67
CA MET A 11 2.88 -19.50 -4.05
C MET A 11 2.54 -18.08 -4.50
N ALA A 12 3.08 -17.07 -3.81
CA ALA A 12 2.89 -15.67 -4.16
C ALA A 12 3.48 -15.31 -5.53
N GLU A 13 4.70 -15.77 -5.81
CA GLU A 13 5.35 -15.56 -7.11
C GLU A 13 4.57 -16.27 -8.23
N SER A 14 4.11 -17.50 -7.97
CA SER A 14 3.27 -18.24 -8.92
C SER A 14 1.96 -17.49 -9.20
N LEU A 15 1.26 -17.02 -8.17
CA LEU A 15 0.02 -16.24 -8.35
C LEU A 15 0.28 -14.96 -9.16
N LYS A 16 1.31 -14.18 -8.82
CA LYS A 16 1.68 -12.97 -9.56
C LYS A 16 1.92 -13.26 -11.05
N LYS A 17 2.67 -14.32 -11.35
CA LYS A 17 2.96 -14.74 -12.73
C LYS A 17 1.71 -15.17 -13.48
N GLN A 18 0.78 -15.89 -12.85
CA GLN A 18 -0.49 -16.25 -13.46
C GLN A 18 -1.35 -15.00 -13.74
N MET A 19 -1.32 -14.02 -12.82
CA MET A 19 -2.05 -12.76 -12.96
C MET A 19 -1.52 -11.85 -14.07
N GLU A 20 -0.36 -12.11 -14.66
CA GLU A 20 0.10 -11.39 -15.85
C GLU A 20 -0.76 -11.69 -17.09
N LYS A 21 -1.40 -12.87 -17.12
CA LYS A 21 -2.12 -13.40 -18.30
C LYS A 21 -3.59 -13.69 -18.01
N THR A 22 -3.94 -13.94 -16.76
CA THR A 22 -5.25 -14.45 -16.36
C THR A 22 -5.81 -13.61 -15.21
N PRO A 23 -7.04 -13.07 -15.32
CA PRO A 23 -7.70 -12.41 -14.21
C PRO A 23 -7.83 -13.32 -12.99
N ILE A 24 -7.66 -12.78 -11.77
CA ILE A 24 -7.59 -13.56 -10.53
C ILE A 24 -8.79 -14.49 -10.30
N ASN A 25 -10.00 -14.05 -10.68
CA ASN A 25 -11.23 -14.83 -10.55
C ASN A 25 -11.27 -16.07 -11.47
N LYS A 26 -10.35 -16.20 -12.42
CA LYS A 26 -10.18 -17.36 -13.30
C LYS A 26 -8.97 -18.22 -12.95
N ILE A 27 -8.17 -17.83 -11.95
CA ILE A 27 -7.01 -18.60 -11.51
C ILE A 27 -7.47 -19.65 -10.50
N SER A 28 -7.26 -20.92 -10.83
CA SER A 28 -7.51 -22.00 -9.89
C SER A 28 -6.31 -22.25 -8.98
N ILE A 29 -6.55 -22.87 -7.83
CA ILE A 29 -5.48 -23.33 -6.93
C ILE A 29 -4.53 -24.29 -7.65
N GLN A 30 -5.05 -25.10 -8.59
CA GLN A 30 -4.22 -25.99 -9.41
C GLN A 30 -3.20 -25.20 -10.23
N ASN A 31 -3.63 -24.11 -10.88
CA ASN A 31 -2.72 -23.27 -11.67
C ASN A 31 -1.58 -22.67 -10.83
N ILE A 32 -1.87 -22.33 -9.57
CA ILE A 32 -0.87 -21.77 -8.65
C ILE A 32 0.14 -22.84 -8.25
N VAL A 33 -0.32 -24.01 -7.80
CA VAL A 33 0.57 -25.06 -7.30
C VAL A 33 1.38 -25.72 -8.42
N ASP A 34 0.82 -25.84 -9.63
CA ASP A 34 1.56 -26.26 -10.82
C ASP A 34 2.70 -25.27 -11.15
N GLY A 35 2.45 -23.97 -10.99
CA GLY A 35 3.43 -22.93 -11.26
C GLY A 35 4.61 -22.88 -10.29
N CYS A 36 4.51 -23.52 -9.12
CA CYS A 36 5.59 -23.59 -8.13
C CYS A 36 6.00 -25.03 -7.73
N GLY A 37 5.48 -26.06 -8.40
CA GLY A 37 5.83 -27.46 -8.15
C GLY A 37 5.33 -28.01 -6.80
N LEU A 38 4.24 -27.46 -6.26
CA LEU A 38 3.64 -27.86 -4.99
C LEU A 38 2.34 -28.64 -5.20
N THR A 39 1.76 -29.13 -4.10
CA THR A 39 0.46 -29.82 -4.12
C THR A 39 -0.66 -28.90 -3.65
N ARG A 40 -1.91 -29.22 -4.01
CA ARG A 40 -3.10 -28.53 -3.47
C ARG A 40 -3.17 -28.63 -1.95
N GLN A 41 -2.77 -29.77 -1.38
CA GLN A 41 -2.68 -29.97 0.06
C GLN A 41 -1.71 -28.97 0.70
N SER A 42 -0.56 -28.73 0.06
CA SER A 42 0.40 -27.71 0.50
C SER A 42 -0.20 -26.30 0.46
N PHE A 43 -1.01 -25.98 -0.55
CA PHE A 43 -1.70 -24.69 -0.62
C PHE A 43 -2.68 -24.52 0.54
N TYR A 44 -3.58 -25.50 0.74
CA TYR A 44 -4.60 -25.44 1.79
C TYR A 44 -4.05 -25.47 3.21
N TYR A 45 -2.82 -25.96 3.39
CA TYR A 45 -2.11 -25.82 4.66
C TYR A 45 -1.79 -24.35 5.01
N HIS A 46 -1.69 -23.47 4.02
CA HIS A 46 -1.33 -22.07 4.20
C HIS A 46 -2.45 -21.08 3.95
N PHE A 47 -3.35 -21.37 3.02
CA PHE A 47 -4.39 -20.46 2.54
C PHE A 47 -5.68 -21.23 2.17
N GLN A 48 -6.83 -20.70 2.56
CA GLN A 48 -8.16 -21.24 2.25
C GLN A 48 -8.52 -21.04 0.78
N ASP A 49 -8.11 -19.91 0.19
CA ASP A 49 -8.38 -19.58 -1.21
C ASP A 49 -7.33 -18.62 -1.81
N VAL A 50 -7.55 -18.25 -3.08
CA VAL A 50 -6.67 -17.33 -3.82
C VAL A 50 -6.67 -15.90 -3.26
N TYR A 51 -7.75 -15.46 -2.63
CA TYR A 51 -7.87 -14.12 -2.05
C TYR A 51 -7.16 -14.02 -0.71
N GLU A 52 -7.15 -15.09 0.09
CA GLU A 52 -6.32 -15.12 1.31
C GLU A 52 -4.82 -15.06 0.96
N LEU A 53 -4.38 -15.79 -0.07
CA LEU A 53 -3.02 -15.65 -0.60
C LEU A 53 -2.78 -14.22 -1.09
N LEU A 54 -3.73 -13.61 -1.82
CA LEU A 54 -3.63 -12.23 -2.27
C LEU A 54 -3.47 -11.24 -1.10
N GLY A 55 -4.30 -11.38 -0.06
CA GLY A 55 -4.23 -10.59 1.16
C GLY A 55 -2.87 -10.74 1.84
N TRP A 56 -2.33 -11.97 1.90
CA TRP A 56 -1.00 -12.21 2.44
C TRP A 56 0.10 -11.53 1.61
N ILE A 57 0.02 -11.56 0.28
CA ILE A 57 0.97 -10.89 -0.62
C ILE A 57 1.02 -9.39 -0.31
N TYR A 58 -0.13 -8.75 -0.18
CA TYR A 58 -0.26 -7.33 0.12
C TYR A 58 0.21 -6.99 1.55
N SER A 59 -0.20 -7.76 2.55
CA SER A 59 0.24 -7.56 3.93
C SER A 59 1.77 -7.72 4.09
N ASN A 60 2.36 -8.71 3.43
CA ASN A 60 3.81 -8.93 3.46
C ASN A 60 4.58 -7.82 2.72
N GLN A 61 3.98 -7.19 1.71
CA GLN A 61 4.55 -6.00 1.10
C GLN A 61 4.41 -4.79 1.99
N ALA A 62 3.23 -4.52 2.56
CA ALA A 62 3.04 -3.44 3.51
C ALA A 62 4.10 -3.52 4.63
N ALA A 63 4.31 -4.70 5.21
CA ALA A 63 5.31 -4.91 6.26
C ALA A 63 6.73 -4.44 5.86
N LYS A 64 7.18 -4.70 4.63
CA LYS A 64 8.50 -4.23 4.14
C LYS A 64 8.58 -2.71 4.07
N TRP A 65 7.49 -2.06 3.66
CA TRP A 65 7.41 -0.59 3.61
C TRP A 65 7.30 0.00 5.02
N LEU A 66 6.70 -0.76 5.94
CA LEU A 66 6.67 -0.44 7.35
C LEU A 66 8.05 -0.59 8.04
N GLU A 67 9.10 -1.05 7.37
CA GLU A 67 10.46 -1.08 7.93
C GLU A 67 11.29 0.17 7.54
N GLU A 68 10.87 0.91 6.52
CA GLU A 68 11.58 2.11 6.04
C GLU A 68 11.24 3.35 6.89
N GLU A 69 12.25 4.18 7.18
CA GLU A 69 12.09 5.44 7.91
C GLU A 69 11.50 6.53 7.02
N SER A 70 10.35 7.08 7.44
CA SER A 70 9.71 8.22 6.80
C SER A 70 10.30 9.53 7.32
N ARG A 71 10.69 10.42 6.42
CA ARG A 71 11.19 11.77 6.75
C ARG A 71 10.37 12.86 6.07
N TYR A 72 10.16 13.99 6.74
CA TYR A 72 9.39 15.14 6.27
C TYR A 72 10.02 15.75 5.03
N GLU A 73 11.35 15.95 5.03
CA GLU A 73 12.07 16.49 3.87
C GLU A 73 11.88 15.62 2.60
N ASN A 74 11.62 14.33 2.79
CA ASN A 74 11.45 13.35 1.71
C ASN A 74 10.00 12.84 1.63
N TRP A 75 9.02 13.62 2.12
CA TRP A 75 7.63 13.17 2.15
C TRP A 75 7.14 12.80 0.74
N LYS A 76 7.50 13.62 -0.26
CA LYS A 76 7.21 13.39 -1.68
C LYS A 76 7.78 12.06 -2.18
N GLU A 77 9.00 11.70 -1.77
CA GLU A 77 9.65 10.45 -2.18
C GLU A 77 8.89 9.24 -1.64
N GLY A 78 8.53 9.24 -0.35
CA GLY A 78 7.81 8.08 0.22
C GLY A 78 6.41 7.87 -0.38
N TYR A 79 5.70 8.94 -0.75
CA TYR A 79 4.46 8.80 -1.50
C TYR A 79 4.69 8.40 -2.96
N LEU A 80 5.75 8.89 -3.59
CA LEU A 80 6.14 8.50 -4.96
C LEU A 80 6.44 7.00 -5.05
N GLU A 81 7.03 6.42 -4.01
CA GLU A 81 7.26 4.97 -3.93
C GLU A 81 5.95 4.17 -4.08
N VAL A 82 4.83 4.62 -3.50
CA VAL A 82 3.52 3.96 -3.69
C VAL A 82 3.15 3.86 -5.18
N PHE A 83 3.34 4.94 -5.93
CA PHE A 83 3.12 4.94 -7.37
C PHE A 83 4.08 4.02 -8.11
N LYS A 84 5.38 4.08 -7.82
CA LYS A 84 6.41 3.21 -8.42
C LYS A 84 6.11 1.74 -8.18
N TYR A 85 5.62 1.37 -6.99
CA TYR A 85 5.18 0.02 -6.69
C TYR A 85 4.03 -0.40 -7.63
N ILE A 86 3.03 0.45 -7.80
CA ILE A 86 1.88 0.18 -8.66
C ILE A 86 2.33 0.06 -10.12
N GLU A 87 3.22 0.92 -10.62
CA GLU A 87 3.75 0.84 -11.99
C GLU A 87 4.53 -0.46 -12.21
N LYS A 88 5.42 -0.81 -11.27
CA LYS A 88 6.20 -2.05 -11.33
C LYS A 88 5.31 -3.30 -11.30
N ASN A 89 4.16 -3.22 -10.62
CA ASN A 89 3.20 -4.32 -10.48
C ASN A 89 1.88 -4.03 -11.22
N LYS A 90 1.92 -3.28 -12.33
CA LYS A 90 0.74 -2.71 -12.99
C LYS A 90 -0.38 -3.71 -13.25
N THR A 91 -0.07 -4.82 -13.92
CA THR A 91 -1.07 -5.85 -14.25
C THR A 91 -1.66 -6.49 -13.00
N PHE A 92 -0.82 -6.75 -12.00
CA PHE A 92 -1.26 -7.31 -10.72
C PHE A 92 -2.21 -6.35 -10.00
N CYS A 93 -1.83 -5.08 -9.83
CA CYS A 93 -2.65 -4.08 -9.15
C CYS A 93 -3.94 -3.70 -9.91
N LEU A 94 -3.92 -3.68 -11.25
CA LEU A 94 -5.15 -3.46 -12.03
C LEU A 94 -6.09 -4.65 -11.94
N ASN A 95 -5.57 -5.88 -12.02
CA ASN A 95 -6.39 -7.08 -11.88
C ASN A 95 -7.02 -7.19 -10.49
N THR A 96 -6.35 -6.73 -9.44
CA THR A 96 -6.93 -6.69 -8.10
C THR A 96 -7.98 -5.60 -7.96
N LEU A 97 -7.71 -4.39 -8.48
CA LEU A 97 -8.64 -3.25 -8.48
C LEU A 97 -10.00 -3.59 -9.12
N HIS A 98 -10.00 -4.42 -10.17
CA HIS A 98 -11.21 -4.85 -10.88
C HIS A 98 -11.79 -6.18 -10.39
N SER A 99 -11.40 -6.64 -9.20
CA SER A 99 -11.83 -7.93 -8.64
C SER A 99 -12.39 -7.79 -7.23
N VAL A 100 -12.90 -8.90 -6.67
CA VAL A 100 -13.28 -9.01 -5.25
C VAL A 100 -12.07 -8.73 -4.33
N GLY A 101 -10.84 -8.88 -4.82
CA GLY A 101 -9.62 -8.57 -4.08
C GLY A 101 -9.28 -7.08 -3.97
N ARG A 102 -10.14 -6.17 -4.47
CA ARG A 102 -9.94 -4.72 -4.40
C ARG A 102 -9.68 -4.22 -2.97
N GLU A 103 -10.42 -4.74 -2.00
CA GLU A 103 -10.28 -4.34 -0.60
C GLU A 103 -8.87 -4.63 -0.06
N HIS A 104 -8.22 -5.72 -0.48
CA HIS A 104 -6.85 -6.02 -0.05
C HIS A 104 -5.84 -5.00 -0.59
N LEU A 105 -6.02 -4.55 -1.84
CA LEU A 105 -5.21 -3.48 -2.41
C LEU A 105 -5.45 -2.16 -1.66
N GLU A 106 -6.69 -1.76 -1.42
CA GLU A 106 -7.02 -0.53 -0.71
C GLU A 106 -6.45 -0.52 0.71
N ARG A 107 -6.57 -1.63 1.44
CA ARG A 107 -5.98 -1.80 2.78
C ARG A 107 -4.45 -1.70 2.75
N PHE A 108 -3.79 -2.29 1.75
CA PHE A 108 -2.35 -2.15 1.56
C PHE A 108 -1.94 -0.70 1.32
N LEU A 109 -2.58 -0.02 0.35
CA LEU A 109 -2.26 1.36 0.03
C LEU A 109 -2.50 2.27 1.24
N PHE A 110 -3.61 2.07 1.96
CA PHE A 110 -3.91 2.82 3.17
C PHE A 110 -2.86 2.60 4.26
N ALA A 111 -2.46 1.36 4.53
CA ALA A 111 -1.45 1.06 5.53
C ALA A 111 -0.08 1.69 5.18
N SER A 112 0.33 1.61 3.92
CA SER A 112 1.57 2.22 3.44
C SER A 112 1.54 3.75 3.54
N ALA A 113 0.47 4.39 3.05
CA ALA A 113 0.34 5.84 3.05
C ALA A 113 0.18 6.42 4.46
N SER A 114 -0.62 5.77 5.32
CA SER A 114 -0.84 6.24 6.70
C SER A 114 0.43 6.15 7.53
N LYS A 115 1.21 5.06 7.42
CA LYS A 115 2.50 4.95 8.13
C LYS A 115 3.45 6.07 7.74
N HIS A 116 3.54 6.38 6.44
CA HIS A 116 4.39 7.47 5.98
C HIS A 116 3.95 8.82 6.56
N LEU A 117 2.65 9.08 6.54
CA LEU A 117 2.09 10.29 7.12
C LEU A 117 2.26 10.40 8.63
N ILE A 118 2.15 9.29 9.37
CA ILE A 118 2.40 9.24 10.81
C ILE A 118 3.84 9.69 11.09
N GLY A 119 4.83 9.15 10.36
CA GLY A 119 6.22 9.58 10.53
C GLY A 119 6.42 11.07 10.29
N ILE A 120 5.79 11.61 9.23
CA ILE A 120 5.82 13.05 8.92
C ILE A 120 5.17 13.88 10.03
N VAL A 121 4.00 13.47 10.52
CA VAL A 121 3.29 14.18 11.59
C VAL A 121 4.10 14.17 12.88
N GLU A 122 4.72 13.06 13.24
CA GLU A 122 5.59 12.97 14.41
C GLU A 122 6.81 13.89 14.27
N GLU A 123 7.49 13.86 13.12
CA GLU A 123 8.65 14.72 12.86
C GLU A 123 8.31 16.21 12.90
N ILE A 124 7.23 16.64 12.22
CA ILE A 124 6.79 18.04 12.25
C ILE A 124 6.35 18.43 13.66
N SER A 125 5.70 17.52 14.39
CA SER A 125 5.24 17.81 15.75
C SER A 125 6.40 18.05 16.69
N GLY A 126 7.54 17.37 16.56
CA GLY A 126 8.77 17.65 17.33
C GLY A 126 8.49 17.92 18.82
N ASP A 127 8.83 19.14 19.28
CA ASP A 127 8.61 19.58 20.67
C ASP A 127 7.20 20.18 20.94
N MET A 128 6.33 20.25 19.93
CA MET A 128 4.96 20.74 20.07
C MET A 128 4.13 19.80 20.94
N LYS A 129 3.40 20.37 21.91
CA LYS A 129 2.44 19.62 22.73
C LYS A 129 1.11 19.45 22.01
N VAL A 130 1.07 18.58 21.01
CA VAL A 130 -0.15 18.25 20.25
C VAL A 130 -0.77 16.96 20.80
N PRO A 131 -2.08 16.94 21.14
CA PRO A 131 -2.75 15.70 21.54
C PRO A 131 -2.71 14.64 20.44
N GLU A 132 -2.48 13.39 20.82
CA GLU A 132 -2.45 12.24 19.89
C GLU A 132 -3.74 12.10 19.07
N GLU A 133 -4.90 12.41 19.65
CA GLU A 133 -6.17 12.43 18.90
C GLU A 133 -6.18 13.43 17.75
N LYS A 134 -5.49 14.58 17.91
CA LYS A 134 -5.39 15.61 16.87
C LYS A 134 -4.40 15.20 15.78
N LYS A 135 -3.26 14.60 16.14
CA LYS A 135 -2.34 13.99 15.18
C LYS A 135 -3.05 12.90 14.37
N LYS A 136 -3.85 12.05 15.02
CA LYS A 136 -4.66 11.03 14.36
C LYS A 136 -5.66 11.62 13.37
N ILE A 137 -6.36 12.70 13.73
CA ILE A 137 -7.29 13.39 12.80
C ILE A 137 -6.55 13.88 11.54
N VAL A 138 -5.33 14.41 11.67
CA VAL A 138 -4.51 14.80 10.50
C VAL A 138 -4.27 13.59 9.59
N VAL A 139 -3.83 12.46 10.16
CA VAL A 139 -3.59 11.22 9.40
C VAL A 139 -4.85 10.70 8.73
N ASP A 140 -5.96 10.64 9.47
CA ASP A 140 -7.26 10.16 9.01
C ASP A 140 -7.88 11.07 7.93
N PHE A 141 -7.50 12.35 7.87
CA PHE A 141 -7.96 13.28 6.84
C PHE A 141 -7.17 13.17 5.54
N TYR A 142 -5.84 13.22 5.61
CA TYR A 142 -4.99 13.24 4.41
C TYR A 142 -4.80 11.86 3.77
N THR A 143 -4.79 10.78 4.56
CA THR A 143 -4.57 9.43 4.00
C THR A 143 -5.65 9.07 2.97
N PRO A 144 -6.96 9.13 3.28
CA PRO A 144 -7.99 8.79 2.29
C PRO A 144 -7.94 9.67 1.04
N ALA A 145 -7.61 10.96 1.17
CA ALA A 145 -7.47 11.88 0.04
C ALA A 145 -6.37 11.41 -0.92
N PHE A 146 -5.21 11.00 -0.39
CA PHE A 146 -4.14 10.42 -1.18
C PHE A 146 -4.57 9.11 -1.86
N ILE A 147 -5.21 8.19 -1.13
CA ILE A 147 -5.68 6.91 -1.68
C ILE A 147 -6.69 7.12 -2.82
N ALA A 148 -7.59 8.08 -2.67
CA ALA A 148 -8.56 8.42 -3.71
C ALA A 148 -7.87 8.94 -4.99
N LEU A 149 -6.81 9.74 -4.86
CA LEU A 149 -6.02 10.22 -6.00
C LEU A 149 -5.29 9.07 -6.70
N VAL A 150 -4.68 8.17 -5.94
CA VAL A 150 -4.03 6.96 -6.48
C VAL A 150 -5.06 6.09 -7.22
N GLY A 151 -6.22 5.84 -6.60
CA GLY A 151 -7.30 5.06 -7.21
C GLY A 151 -7.78 5.67 -8.53
N LYS A 152 -8.03 6.99 -8.55
CA LYS A 152 -8.44 7.71 -9.77
C LYS A 152 -7.36 7.65 -10.86
N TRP A 153 -6.08 7.75 -10.50
CA TRP A 153 -4.98 7.61 -11.44
C TRP A 153 -4.91 6.19 -12.04
N MET A 154 -5.09 5.16 -11.21
CA MET A 154 -5.17 3.77 -11.68
C MET A 154 -6.36 3.55 -12.63
N GLU A 155 -7.56 4.00 -12.25
CA GLU A 155 -8.78 3.92 -13.06
C GLU A 155 -8.65 4.70 -14.39
N GLY A 156 -7.93 5.83 -14.38
CA GLY A 156 -7.59 6.63 -15.56
C GLY A 156 -6.54 5.99 -16.49
N GLY A 157 -6.05 4.79 -16.16
CA GLY A 157 -5.08 4.05 -16.96
C GLY A 157 -3.62 4.43 -16.71
N MET A 158 -3.33 5.13 -15.60
CA MET A 158 -1.98 5.52 -15.18
C MET A 158 -1.23 6.35 -16.25
N LYS A 159 -1.91 7.34 -16.84
CA LYS A 159 -1.37 8.13 -17.97
C LYS A 159 -0.45 9.27 -17.52
N THR A 160 -0.78 9.91 -16.41
CA THR A 160 0.00 11.01 -15.83
C THR A 160 1.21 10.43 -15.10
N LYS A 161 2.36 11.06 -15.23
CA LYS A 161 3.57 10.66 -14.50
C LYS A 161 3.35 10.84 -12.99
N PRO A 162 3.72 9.86 -12.15
CA PRO A 162 3.60 9.99 -10.70
C PRO A 162 4.20 11.26 -10.11
N GLU A 163 5.33 11.73 -10.63
CA GLU A 163 6.01 12.94 -10.16
C GLU A 163 5.13 14.19 -10.36
N GLU A 164 4.42 14.28 -11.49
CA GLU A 164 3.51 15.40 -11.76
C GLU A 164 2.33 15.42 -10.77
N ILE A 165 1.85 14.24 -10.37
CA ILE A 165 0.77 14.11 -9.39
C ILE A 165 1.26 14.51 -8.01
N ILE A 166 2.44 14.03 -7.59
CA ILE A 166 3.05 14.38 -6.31
C ILE A 166 3.34 15.88 -6.21
N GLU A 167 3.84 16.50 -7.27
CA GLU A 167 4.05 17.95 -7.30
C GLU A 167 2.72 18.72 -7.15
N ALA A 168 1.67 18.31 -7.87
CA ALA A 168 0.36 18.92 -7.73
C ALA A 168 -0.23 18.75 -6.32
N ILE A 169 -0.01 17.60 -5.68
CA ILE A 169 -0.38 17.37 -4.28
C ILE A 169 0.41 18.31 -3.36
N GLY A 170 1.72 18.44 -3.57
CA GLY A 170 2.58 19.31 -2.76
C GLY A 170 2.09 20.75 -2.72
N VAL A 171 1.69 21.31 -3.87
CA VAL A 171 1.10 22.66 -3.94
C VAL A 171 -0.13 22.83 -3.04
N LEU A 172 -0.90 21.76 -2.81
CA LEU A 172 -2.11 21.78 -2.00
C LEU A 172 -1.84 21.58 -0.50
N VAL A 173 -0.80 20.83 -0.13
CA VAL A 173 -0.60 20.33 1.24
C VAL A 173 0.66 20.85 1.92
N ASP A 174 1.60 21.44 1.18
CA ASP A 174 2.84 21.97 1.77
C ASP A 174 2.52 23.03 2.84
N GLY A 175 3.05 22.83 4.04
CA GLY A 175 2.83 23.69 5.21
C GLY A 175 1.44 23.60 5.87
N THR A 176 0.45 22.90 5.28
CA THR A 176 -0.89 22.82 5.87
C THR A 176 -0.93 21.92 7.10
N ILE A 177 -0.14 20.83 7.10
CA ILE A 177 0.01 19.92 8.25
C ILE A 177 0.67 20.67 9.42
N GLU A 178 1.79 21.35 9.17
CA GLU A 178 2.50 22.12 10.20
C GLU A 178 1.60 23.20 10.81
N LYS A 179 0.85 23.93 9.97
CA LYS A 179 -0.13 24.91 10.44
C LYS A 179 -1.18 24.26 11.36
N ALA A 180 -1.75 23.12 10.97
CA ALA A 180 -2.76 22.43 11.78
C ALA A 180 -2.19 21.97 13.14
N LEU A 181 -0.99 21.39 13.14
CA LEU A 181 -0.32 20.94 14.36
C LEU A 181 -0.01 22.10 15.31
N LYS A 182 0.43 23.25 14.79
CA LYS A 182 0.64 24.48 15.57
C LYS A 182 -0.65 24.97 16.24
N GLU A 183 -1.78 24.99 15.53
CA GLU A 183 -3.08 25.41 16.09
C GLU A 183 -3.61 24.42 17.16
N TYR A 184 -3.27 23.13 17.04
CA TYR A 184 -3.62 22.13 18.05
C TYR A 184 -2.67 22.10 19.25
N SER A 185 -1.53 22.80 19.20
CA SER A 185 -0.57 22.81 20.29
C SER A 185 -1.15 23.52 21.51
N ILE A 186 -1.10 22.87 22.68
CA ILE A 186 -1.78 23.34 23.90
C ILE A 186 -1.03 24.50 24.61
N ASN A 187 0.16 24.86 24.16
CA ASN A 187 0.90 25.99 24.72
C ASN A 187 0.73 27.27 23.86
N LYS A 188 -0.29 28.08 24.18
CA LYS A 188 -0.29 29.54 23.96
C LYS A 188 -0.17 30.24 25.30
#